data_AF-A0A0S2KA00-F1
#
_entry.id   AF-A0A0S2KA00-F1
#
_cell.length_a   1.000
_cell.length_b   1.000
_cell.length_c   1.000
_cell.angle_alpha   90.00
_cell.angle_beta   90.00
_cell.angle_gamma   90.00
#
_symmetry.space_group_name_H-M   'P 1'
#
loop_
_entity.id
_entity.type
_entity.pdbx_description
1 polymer ?
#
loop_
_entity_poly.entity_id
_entity_poly.type
_entity_poly.pdbx_seq_one_letter_code
_entity_poly.pdbx_strand_id
1 'polypeptide(L)'
;MKKSLPIWETIHLCAKEFDKSGNSPFTRGDIIKCVQSKIPNCKPDSINPIIQGLTDNLRGGAPGAAGKNLLHSVGRGLFVLRTSSSVGAVTGTTPNSRIVPEPLTKLSTNVESKQLDCIALGGIDFRLICQLSVENDESGNIREFRPQLNYAGAGSTPLNNYGNGLFCRFKIPTGLQKSGVYIIGTKSQPLYVGECVNLSARFNAGYGNISPKNCYVGGQETNCRINNLIFTTVSGGKDLFLWFFETQDYKSVEKSLRQSISFPWNRA
;
A
#
# COMPACT_ATOMS: atom_id res chain seq x y z
N MET A 1 -43.08 26.84 -7.10
CA MET A 1 -42.57 25.64 -6.39
C MET A 1 -41.19 25.95 -5.84
N LYS A 2 -40.85 25.59 -4.59
CA LYS A 2 -39.46 25.67 -4.10
C LYS A 2 -38.67 24.51 -4.70
N LYS A 3 -37.59 24.81 -5.43
CA LYS A 3 -36.68 23.81 -6.01
C LYS A 3 -35.84 23.23 -4.88
N SER A 4 -35.87 21.92 -4.67
CA SER A 4 -35.03 21.25 -3.66
C SER A 4 -33.57 21.32 -4.07
N LEU A 5 -32.67 21.56 -3.09
CA LEU A 5 -31.23 21.56 -3.34
C LEU A 5 -30.72 20.12 -3.58
N PRO A 6 -29.73 19.93 -4.46
CA PRO A 6 -29.10 18.63 -4.66
C PRO A 6 -28.29 18.22 -3.42
N ILE A 7 -28.20 16.91 -3.18
CA ILE A 7 -27.60 16.33 -1.96
C ILE A 7 -26.16 16.84 -1.73
N TRP A 8 -25.37 17.04 -2.79
CA TRP A 8 -23.99 17.55 -2.68
C TRP A 8 -23.93 18.98 -2.11
N GLU A 9 -24.90 19.83 -2.47
CA GLU A 9 -25.00 21.22 -2.01
C GLU A 9 -25.52 21.26 -0.57
N THR A 10 -26.47 20.38 -0.23
CA THR A 10 -26.91 20.17 1.16
C THR A 10 -25.78 19.68 2.07
N ILE A 11 -24.91 18.78 1.60
CA ILE A 11 -23.69 18.36 2.32
C ILE A 11 -22.76 19.56 2.56
N HIS A 12 -22.55 20.41 1.55
CA HIS A 12 -21.69 21.59 1.67
C HIS A 12 -22.27 22.66 2.63
N LEU A 13 -23.59 22.84 2.65
CA LEU A 13 -24.27 23.68 3.63
C LEU A 13 -24.11 23.14 5.05
N CYS A 14 -24.33 21.84 5.27
CA CYS A 14 -24.08 21.19 6.56
C CYS A 14 -22.63 21.36 7.03
N ALA A 15 -21.65 21.15 6.15
CA ALA A 15 -20.24 21.36 6.47
C ALA A 15 -19.94 22.82 6.87
N LYS A 16 -20.53 23.80 6.18
CA LYS A 16 -20.44 25.23 6.52
C LYS A 16 -21.16 25.61 7.82
N GLU A 17 -22.23 24.91 8.18
CA GLU A 17 -22.93 25.10 9.46
C GLU A 17 -22.07 24.56 10.63
N PHE A 18 -21.51 23.35 10.52
CA PHE A 18 -20.61 22.81 11.54
C PHE A 18 -19.36 23.67 11.77
N ASP A 19 -18.71 24.11 10.69
CA ASP A 19 -17.50 24.92 10.73
C ASP A 19 -17.75 26.29 11.39
N LYS A 20 -18.86 26.97 11.03
CA LYS A 20 -19.29 28.23 11.66
C LYS A 20 -19.68 28.09 13.13
N SER A 21 -20.16 26.93 13.56
CA SER A 21 -20.48 26.65 14.96
C SER A 21 -19.30 26.10 15.77
N GLY A 22 -18.08 26.08 15.20
CA GLY A 22 -16.88 25.58 15.88
C GLY A 22 -16.80 24.05 16.01
N ASN A 23 -17.73 23.31 15.39
CA ASN A 23 -17.82 21.85 15.45
C ASN A 23 -16.96 21.18 14.36
N SER A 24 -15.71 21.63 14.22
CA SER A 24 -14.75 21.20 13.19
C SER A 24 -13.52 20.57 13.88
N PRO A 25 -13.13 19.31 13.56
CA PRO A 25 -13.69 18.42 12.54
C PRO A 25 -15.00 17.74 12.95
N PHE A 26 -15.89 17.54 11.97
CA PHE A 26 -17.18 16.86 12.12
C PHE A 26 -17.12 15.42 11.58
N THR A 27 -17.97 14.52 12.10
CA THR A 27 -17.98 13.12 11.64
C THR A 27 -18.86 12.91 10.41
N ARG A 28 -18.64 11.80 9.72
CA ARG A 28 -19.55 11.29 8.66
C ARG A 28 -20.99 11.17 9.15
N GLY A 29 -21.21 10.78 10.40
CA GLY A 29 -22.54 10.61 10.99
C GLY A 29 -23.27 11.94 11.16
N ASP A 30 -22.55 13.02 11.45
CA ASP A 30 -23.14 14.34 11.68
C ASP A 30 -23.55 14.99 10.35
N ILE A 31 -22.73 14.83 9.30
CA ILE A 31 -23.11 15.18 7.93
C ILE A 31 -24.39 14.43 7.51
N ILE A 32 -24.47 13.11 7.74
CA ILE A 32 -25.66 12.31 7.39
C ILE A 32 -26.91 12.81 8.14
N LYS A 33 -26.83 12.99 9.47
CA LYS A 33 -27.94 13.52 10.28
C LYS A 33 -28.41 14.90 9.80
N CYS A 34 -27.47 15.80 9.48
CA CYS A 34 -27.78 17.15 9.01
C CYS A 34 -28.39 17.15 7.59
N VAL A 35 -27.94 16.27 6.70
CA VAL A 35 -28.58 16.08 5.39
C VAL A 35 -29.99 15.50 5.55
N GLN A 36 -30.19 14.57 6.49
CA GLN A 36 -31.50 13.96 6.75
C GLN A 36 -32.48 14.93 7.41
N SER A 37 -32.07 15.82 8.31
CA SER A 37 -32.98 16.82 8.87
C SER A 37 -33.47 17.84 7.83
N LYS A 38 -32.67 18.09 6.78
CA LYS A 38 -33.04 18.94 5.64
C LYS A 38 -33.73 18.16 4.50
N ILE A 39 -33.50 16.85 4.39
CA ILE A 39 -34.09 15.94 3.37
C ILE A 39 -34.45 14.59 4.03
N PRO A 40 -35.62 14.47 4.70
CA PRO A 40 -35.95 13.32 5.57
C PRO A 40 -35.86 11.93 4.92
N ASN A 41 -36.17 11.82 3.62
CA ASN A 41 -36.17 10.54 2.92
C ASN A 41 -34.80 10.14 2.32
N CYS A 42 -33.73 10.90 2.58
CA CYS A 42 -32.41 10.63 2.02
C CYS A 42 -31.70 9.50 2.79
N LYS A 43 -31.42 8.36 2.13
CA LYS A 43 -30.79 7.21 2.76
C LYS A 43 -29.27 7.39 2.91
N PRO A 44 -28.63 6.87 3.97
CA PRO A 44 -27.17 6.95 4.16
C PRO A 44 -26.37 6.47 2.96
N ASP A 45 -26.83 5.42 2.27
CA ASP A 45 -26.15 4.85 1.09
C ASP A 45 -26.18 5.75 -0.14
N SER A 46 -27.10 6.72 -0.19
CA SER A 46 -27.12 7.79 -1.21
C SER A 46 -26.20 8.96 -0.82
N ILE A 47 -26.02 9.21 0.47
CA ILE A 47 -25.22 10.32 1.02
C ILE A 47 -23.73 9.95 1.06
N ASN A 48 -23.41 8.73 1.49
CA ASN A 48 -22.05 8.21 1.68
C ASN A 48 -21.16 8.37 0.43
N PRO A 49 -21.59 7.97 -0.78
CA PRO A 49 -20.80 8.17 -2.00
C PRO A 49 -20.61 9.65 -2.35
N ILE A 50 -21.53 10.53 -1.98
CA ILE A 50 -21.43 11.96 -2.32
C ILE A 50 -20.46 12.66 -1.35
N ILE A 51 -20.47 12.35 -0.05
CA ILE A 51 -19.43 12.83 0.89
C ILE A 51 -18.04 12.41 0.37
N GLN A 52 -17.90 11.14 -0.03
CA GLN A 52 -16.67 10.59 -0.60
C GLN A 52 -16.30 11.23 -1.95
N GLY A 53 -17.29 11.65 -2.75
CA GLY A 53 -17.13 12.38 -4.01
C GLY A 53 -16.75 13.85 -3.85
N LEU A 54 -17.02 14.46 -2.69
CA LEU A 54 -16.72 15.86 -2.36
C LEU A 54 -15.43 16.06 -1.54
N THR A 55 -14.76 14.97 -1.15
CA THR A 55 -13.55 15.01 -0.30
C THR A 55 -12.29 14.79 -1.13
N ASP A 56 -11.27 15.64 -0.94
CA ASP A 56 -10.09 15.72 -1.80
C ASP A 56 -9.17 14.49 -1.68
N ASN A 57 -8.93 14.04 -0.45
CA ASN A 57 -8.06 12.92 -0.12
C ASN A 57 -8.76 11.56 0.00
N LEU A 58 -10.04 11.45 -0.38
CA LEU A 58 -10.77 10.17 -0.43
C LEU A 58 -11.00 9.70 -1.88
N ARG A 59 -10.74 8.42 -2.13
CA ARG A 59 -10.95 7.79 -3.45
C ARG A 59 -12.39 7.35 -3.65
N GLY A 60 -12.83 7.29 -4.90
CA GLY A 60 -14.20 6.90 -5.27
C GLY A 60 -15.23 7.96 -4.87
N GLY A 61 -16.47 7.50 -4.69
CA GLY A 61 -17.65 8.35 -4.50
C GLY A 61 -18.38 8.66 -5.80
N ALA A 62 -19.60 9.19 -5.70
CA ALA A 62 -20.39 9.62 -6.84
C ALA A 62 -19.91 11.00 -7.32
N PRO A 63 -19.78 11.25 -8.64
CA PRO A 63 -19.35 12.53 -9.16
C PRO A 63 -20.39 13.62 -8.89
N GLY A 64 -20.09 14.54 -7.97
CA GLY A 64 -20.87 15.75 -7.73
C GLY A 64 -20.38 16.92 -8.60
N ALA A 65 -21.27 17.84 -8.95
CA ALA A 65 -20.98 18.96 -9.86
C ALA A 65 -19.86 19.91 -9.37
N ALA A 66 -19.59 19.95 -8.06
CA ALA A 66 -18.54 20.77 -7.45
C ALA A 66 -17.15 20.09 -7.38
N GLY A 67 -17.02 18.84 -7.85
CA GLY A 67 -15.78 18.07 -7.75
C GLY A 67 -15.37 17.76 -6.30
N LYS A 68 -14.09 17.39 -6.12
CA LYS A 68 -13.55 16.83 -4.87
C LYS A 68 -13.07 17.86 -3.84
N ASN A 69 -13.22 19.15 -4.09
CA ASN A 69 -12.44 20.18 -3.38
C ASN A 69 -13.18 20.86 -2.22
N LEU A 70 -14.28 20.28 -1.71
CA LEU A 70 -15.11 20.92 -0.66
C LEU A 70 -14.81 20.43 0.76
N LEU A 71 -14.33 19.20 0.90
CA LEU A 71 -13.98 18.59 2.19
C LEU A 71 -12.56 18.04 2.17
N HIS A 72 -11.92 17.95 3.34
CA HIS A 72 -10.69 17.20 3.56
C HIS A 72 -10.88 16.24 4.73
N SER A 73 -10.46 14.97 4.61
CA SER A 73 -10.61 13.99 5.70
C SER A 73 -9.36 13.99 6.59
N VAL A 74 -9.52 14.38 7.86
CA VAL A 74 -8.41 14.49 8.84
C VAL A 74 -8.23 13.21 9.70
N GLY A 75 -9.07 12.20 9.51
CA GLY A 75 -9.05 10.97 10.29
C GLY A 75 -10.17 10.02 9.87
N ARG A 76 -10.23 8.83 10.48
CA ARG A 76 -11.19 7.76 10.12
C ARG A 76 -12.65 8.21 10.30
N GLY A 77 -13.24 8.74 9.23
CA GLY A 77 -14.61 9.27 9.24
C GLY A 77 -14.75 10.70 9.78
N LEU A 78 -13.64 11.44 9.93
CA LEU A 78 -13.60 12.85 10.33
C LEU A 78 -13.28 13.75 9.14
N PHE A 79 -13.90 14.93 9.09
CA PHE A 79 -13.84 15.87 7.98
C PHE A 79 -13.71 17.31 8.47
N VAL A 80 -13.02 18.14 7.68
CA VAL A 80 -13.03 19.60 7.78
C VAL A 80 -13.48 20.20 6.45
N LEU A 81 -13.96 21.45 6.49
CA LEU A 81 -14.29 22.21 5.29
C LEU A 81 -12.99 22.69 4.60
N ARG A 82 -12.89 22.56 3.27
CA ARG A 82 -11.80 23.17 2.50
C ARG A 82 -12.06 24.67 2.33
N THR A 83 -11.25 25.50 2.96
CA THR A 83 -11.08 26.90 2.58
C THR A 83 -10.11 27.00 1.39
N SER A 84 -10.46 27.80 0.38
CA SER A 84 -9.73 27.89 -0.88
C SER A 84 -8.60 28.93 -0.82
N SER A 85 -7.45 28.55 -0.24
CA SER A 85 -6.26 29.41 -0.11
C SER A 85 -4.94 28.68 -0.40
N SER A 86 -3.95 29.47 -0.85
CA SER A 86 -2.52 29.15 -1.07
C SER A 86 -2.16 28.01 -2.04
N VAL A 87 -1.77 28.42 -3.25
CA VAL A 87 -0.69 27.80 -4.03
C VAL A 87 0.64 28.39 -3.54
N GLY A 88 1.75 27.64 -3.59
CA GLY A 88 3.07 28.17 -3.26
C GLY A 88 4.22 27.31 -3.80
N ALA A 89 5.12 27.94 -4.55
CA ALA A 89 6.42 27.38 -4.94
C ALA A 89 7.53 28.13 -4.20
N VAL A 90 8.65 27.47 -3.91
CA VAL A 90 9.82 28.10 -3.30
C VAL A 90 11.09 27.66 -4.03
N THR A 91 11.73 28.60 -4.71
CA THR A 91 13.15 28.54 -5.08
C THR A 91 13.98 29.19 -3.98
N GLY A 92 15.23 28.75 -3.80
CA GLY A 92 16.13 29.30 -2.78
C GLY A 92 17.59 29.01 -3.10
N THR A 93 18.37 30.05 -3.35
CA THR A 93 19.79 29.99 -3.77
C THR A 93 20.67 30.77 -2.78
N THR A 94 21.99 30.61 -2.89
CA THR A 94 23.11 31.38 -2.27
C THR A 94 23.65 30.88 -0.93
N PRO A 95 24.91 31.22 -0.55
CA PRO A 95 26.09 31.58 -1.36
C PRO A 95 27.34 30.70 -1.06
N ASN A 96 28.51 31.13 -1.54
CA ASN A 96 29.77 30.38 -1.62
C ASN A 96 30.85 30.91 -0.64
N SER A 97 31.75 30.05 -0.16
CA SER A 97 33.07 30.45 0.36
C SER A 97 34.14 29.37 0.13
N ARG A 98 35.39 29.81 -0.08
CA ARG A 98 36.63 29.00 -0.26
C ARG A 98 37.47 29.09 1.05
N ILE A 99 38.61 28.45 1.30
CA ILE A 99 39.57 27.57 0.57
C ILE A 99 39.82 26.32 1.50
N VAL A 100 40.88 25.49 1.64
CA VAL A 100 42.28 25.24 1.18
C VAL A 100 42.44 23.68 1.10
N PRO A 101 43.26 23.06 0.23
CA PRO A 101 43.18 21.60 -0.04
C PRO A 101 44.32 20.70 0.48
N GLU A 102 44.06 19.37 0.39
CA GLU A 102 45.04 18.25 0.31
C GLU A 102 45.87 17.92 1.58
N PRO A 103 46.39 16.66 1.78
CA PRO A 103 46.73 15.67 0.75
C PRO A 103 46.00 14.30 0.74
N LEU A 104 45.97 13.73 -0.47
CA LEU A 104 45.72 12.33 -0.84
C LEU A 104 46.09 11.25 0.21
N THR A 105 45.21 10.26 0.38
CA THR A 105 45.67 8.84 0.40
C THR A 105 44.59 7.84 0.01
N LYS A 106 44.98 6.86 -0.83
CA LYS A 106 44.32 5.57 -1.11
C LYS A 106 42.87 5.63 -1.63
N LEU A 107 42.75 5.61 -2.97
CA LEU A 107 41.61 4.93 -3.60
C LEU A 107 41.53 3.49 -3.08
N SER A 108 40.32 3.05 -2.73
CA SER A 108 39.96 1.63 -2.68
C SER A 108 38.58 1.47 -3.31
N THR A 109 38.38 0.39 -4.06
CA THR A 109 37.28 0.24 -5.02
C THR A 109 35.93 0.09 -4.32
N ASN A 110 35.08 1.13 -4.41
CA ASN A 110 33.72 1.16 -3.85
C ASN A 110 32.71 1.77 -4.83
N VAL A 111 32.74 1.30 -6.09
CA VAL A 111 31.82 1.73 -7.15
C VAL A 111 30.64 0.76 -7.30
N GLU A 112 30.87 -0.55 -7.16
CA GLU A 112 29.83 -1.60 -7.29
C GLU A 112 28.85 -1.66 -6.10
N SER A 113 29.26 -1.19 -4.92
CA SER A 113 28.49 -1.30 -3.68
C SER A 113 27.26 -0.38 -3.61
N LYS A 114 27.20 0.68 -4.44
CA LYS A 114 26.15 1.71 -4.38
C LYS A 114 24.84 1.39 -5.13
N GLN A 115 24.80 0.30 -5.89
CA GLN A 115 23.71 0.01 -6.85
C GLN A 115 22.58 -0.89 -6.27
N LEU A 116 22.69 -1.30 -5.01
CA LEU A 116 21.71 -2.19 -4.36
C LEU A 116 20.70 -1.45 -3.46
N ASP A 117 21.09 -0.31 -2.88
CA ASP A 117 20.31 0.43 -1.87
C ASP A 117 18.96 0.95 -2.39
N CYS A 118 18.83 1.15 -3.71
CA CYS A 118 17.57 1.50 -4.35
C CYS A 118 17.41 0.90 -5.75
N ILE A 119 16.16 0.81 -6.19
CA ILE A 119 15.79 0.50 -7.58
C ILE A 119 14.73 1.50 -8.06
N ALA A 120 14.97 2.14 -9.20
CA ALA A 120 14.06 3.10 -9.81
C ALA A 120 13.12 2.38 -10.80
N LEU A 121 11.81 2.40 -10.55
CA LEU A 121 10.79 1.79 -11.41
C LEU A 121 9.62 2.76 -11.61
N GLY A 122 9.22 3.01 -12.86
CA GLY A 122 8.08 3.88 -13.17
C GLY A 122 8.24 5.33 -12.70
N GLY A 123 9.48 5.81 -12.53
CA GLY A 123 9.79 7.12 -11.94
C GLY A 123 9.73 7.17 -10.41
N ILE A 124 9.76 6.01 -9.74
CA ILE A 124 9.69 5.89 -8.27
C ILE A 124 10.91 5.12 -7.75
N ASP A 125 11.61 5.70 -6.78
CA ASP A 125 12.74 5.07 -6.09
C ASP A 125 12.25 4.18 -4.93
N PHE A 126 12.40 2.87 -5.08
CA PHE A 126 12.17 1.91 -4.02
C PHE A 126 13.47 1.66 -3.25
N ARG A 127 13.45 1.77 -1.92
CA ARG A 127 14.63 1.52 -1.07
C ARG A 127 14.71 0.06 -0.64
N LEU A 128 15.92 -0.51 -0.60
CA LEU A 128 16.17 -1.88 -0.17
C LEU A 128 15.79 -2.05 1.31
N ILE A 129 15.10 -3.14 1.61
CA ILE A 129 14.75 -3.56 2.98
C ILE A 129 15.63 -4.72 3.43
N CYS A 130 15.78 -5.75 2.59
CA CYS A 130 16.61 -6.92 2.86
C CYS A 130 16.76 -7.81 1.62
N GLN A 131 17.75 -8.71 1.66
CA GLN A 131 17.72 -9.97 0.92
C GLN A 131 16.76 -10.94 1.65
N LEU A 132 15.98 -11.72 0.90
CA LEU A 132 15.01 -12.67 1.44
C LEU A 132 15.69 -14.00 1.78
N SER A 133 16.29 -14.08 2.98
CA SER A 133 16.88 -15.32 3.50
C SER A 133 15.82 -16.29 4.02
N VAL A 134 15.82 -17.52 3.51
CA VAL A 134 14.91 -18.60 3.93
C VAL A 134 15.48 -19.42 5.09
N GLU A 135 14.61 -20.10 5.83
CA GLU A 135 15.00 -21.10 6.85
C GLU A 135 15.63 -22.31 6.15
N ASN A 136 16.83 -22.70 6.60
CA ASN A 136 17.52 -23.92 6.16
C ASN A 136 17.39 -25.05 7.21
N ASP A 137 17.74 -26.27 6.81
CA ASP A 137 17.92 -27.42 7.71
C ASP A 137 19.36 -27.49 8.27
N GLU A 138 19.60 -28.50 9.11
CA GLU A 138 20.91 -28.74 9.76
C GLU A 138 22.03 -29.14 8.78
N SER A 139 21.67 -29.54 7.56
CA SER A 139 22.60 -29.83 6.46
C SER A 139 22.83 -28.63 5.54
N GLY A 140 22.17 -27.49 5.79
CA GLY A 140 22.26 -26.28 4.99
C GLY A 140 21.33 -26.22 3.77
N ASN A 141 20.47 -27.23 3.55
CA ASN A 141 19.48 -27.19 2.47
C ASN A 141 18.30 -26.29 2.87
N ILE A 142 17.55 -25.79 1.88
CA ILE A 142 16.34 -24.99 2.14
C ILE A 142 15.27 -25.88 2.76
N ARG A 143 14.73 -25.47 3.91
CA ARG A 143 13.77 -26.26 4.68
C ARG A 143 12.39 -26.24 4.04
N GLU A 144 11.91 -27.40 3.61
CA GLU A 144 10.54 -27.58 3.12
C GLU A 144 9.50 -27.47 4.24
N PHE A 145 8.37 -26.83 3.93
CA PHE A 145 7.17 -26.81 4.75
C PHE A 145 5.95 -27.25 3.96
N ARG A 146 5.10 -28.06 4.60
CA ARG A 146 3.83 -28.59 4.06
C ARG A 146 2.66 -28.27 5.02
N PRO A 147 2.31 -26.99 5.22
CA PRO A 147 1.34 -26.55 6.23
C PRO A 147 -0.08 -27.05 5.95
N GLN A 148 -0.41 -27.46 4.72
CA GLN A 148 -1.70 -28.07 4.39
C GLN A 148 -2.02 -29.30 5.26
N LEU A 149 -1.00 -30.09 5.62
CA LEU A 149 -1.14 -31.28 6.48
C LEU A 149 -1.62 -30.94 7.91
N ASN A 150 -1.47 -29.67 8.33
CA ASN A 150 -1.83 -29.20 9.66
C ASN A 150 -3.19 -28.49 9.70
N TYR A 151 -4.03 -28.59 8.65
CA TYR A 151 -5.36 -28.00 8.66
C TYR A 151 -6.42 -28.99 9.16
N ALA A 152 -7.11 -28.66 10.26
CA ALA A 152 -8.17 -29.50 10.82
C ALA A 152 -9.35 -29.80 9.84
N GLY A 153 -9.53 -28.99 8.79
CA GLY A 153 -10.51 -29.21 7.73
C GLY A 153 -9.97 -29.94 6.48
N ALA A 154 -8.80 -30.57 6.57
CA ALA A 154 -8.08 -31.13 5.40
C ALA A 154 -8.85 -32.20 4.62
N GLY A 155 -9.82 -32.89 5.24
CA GLY A 155 -10.68 -33.89 4.59
C GLY A 155 -12.01 -33.36 4.04
N SER A 156 -12.40 -32.12 4.33
CA SER A 156 -13.71 -31.56 3.96
C SER A 156 -13.64 -30.34 3.05
N THR A 157 -12.50 -29.68 2.97
CA THR A 157 -12.25 -28.57 2.03
C THR A 157 -11.21 -29.01 0.99
N PRO A 158 -11.40 -28.79 -0.32
CA PRO A 158 -10.34 -29.02 -1.31
C PRO A 158 -9.22 -27.97 -1.18
N LEU A 159 -8.01 -28.35 -1.61
CA LEU A 159 -6.90 -27.42 -1.79
C LEU A 159 -7.24 -26.39 -2.89
N ASN A 160 -6.68 -25.18 -2.79
CA ASN A 160 -6.65 -24.26 -3.92
C ASN A 160 -5.45 -24.54 -4.83
N ASN A 161 -5.39 -23.85 -5.97
CA ASN A 161 -4.40 -24.06 -7.05
C ASN A 161 -2.93 -24.09 -6.62
N TYR A 162 -2.57 -23.49 -5.47
CA TYR A 162 -1.20 -23.44 -4.94
C TYR A 162 -1.09 -24.09 -3.55
N GLY A 163 -2.16 -24.69 -3.05
CA GLY A 163 -2.24 -25.28 -1.72
C GLY A 163 -1.41 -26.55 -1.54
N ASN A 164 -1.12 -27.26 -2.63
CA ASN A 164 -0.24 -28.42 -2.65
C ASN A 164 1.23 -28.08 -2.92
N GLY A 165 1.59 -26.78 -2.96
CA GLY A 165 2.96 -26.36 -3.17
C GLY A 165 3.91 -26.80 -2.05
N LEU A 166 5.20 -26.82 -2.38
CA LEU A 166 6.25 -26.74 -1.38
C LEU A 166 6.46 -25.29 -0.98
N PHE A 167 6.64 -25.05 0.32
CA PHE A 167 6.78 -23.72 0.89
C PHE A 167 8.09 -23.59 1.67
N CYS A 168 8.64 -22.38 1.70
CA CYS A 168 9.72 -21.98 2.59
C CYS A 168 9.16 -21.26 3.83
N ARG A 169 10.02 -20.98 4.80
CA ARG A 169 9.81 -19.89 5.75
C ARG A 169 10.91 -18.85 5.60
N PHE A 170 10.58 -17.59 5.91
CA PHE A 170 11.51 -16.47 5.96
C PHE A 170 10.92 -15.34 6.80
N LYS A 171 11.74 -14.36 7.18
CA LYS A 171 11.30 -13.13 7.85
C LYS A 171 12.02 -11.92 7.30
N ILE A 172 11.31 -10.80 7.21
CA ILE A 172 11.87 -9.46 6.98
C ILE A 172 11.95 -8.71 8.33
N PRO A 173 12.68 -7.58 8.43
CA PRO A 173 12.74 -6.80 9.65
C PRO A 173 11.37 -6.45 10.24
N THR A 174 11.25 -6.59 11.56
CA THR A 174 10.07 -6.21 12.34
C THR A 174 10.03 -4.71 12.58
N GLY A 175 8.84 -4.16 12.87
CA GLY A 175 8.65 -2.73 13.12
C GLY A 175 8.39 -1.89 11.86
N LEU A 176 8.45 -2.49 10.66
CA LEU A 176 8.07 -1.87 9.39
C LEU A 176 6.53 -1.81 9.25
N GLN A 177 5.90 -1.10 10.19
CA GLN A 177 4.45 -0.87 10.26
C GLN A 177 4.01 0.24 9.29
N LYS A 178 4.50 0.16 8.06
CA LYS A 178 4.32 1.17 7.01
C LYS A 178 3.45 0.62 5.89
N SER A 179 2.62 1.50 5.34
CA SER A 179 1.86 1.27 4.12
C SER A 179 2.66 1.71 2.90
N GLY A 180 2.47 1.04 1.77
CA GLY A 180 3.25 1.32 0.57
C GLY A 180 3.18 0.22 -0.46
N VAL A 181 4.08 0.31 -1.44
CA VAL A 181 4.27 -0.67 -2.50
C VAL A 181 5.65 -1.31 -2.34
N TYR A 182 5.74 -2.61 -2.54
CA TYR A 182 7.00 -3.35 -2.54
C TYR A 182 7.26 -4.03 -3.86
N ILE A 183 8.56 -4.26 -4.11
CA ILE A 183 9.09 -5.05 -5.22
C ILE A 183 9.79 -6.27 -4.62
N ILE A 184 9.49 -7.46 -5.14
CA ILE A 184 10.33 -8.65 -4.96
C ILE A 184 11.02 -8.92 -6.29
N GLY A 185 12.32 -9.15 -6.29
CA GLY A 185 13.09 -9.41 -7.51
C GLY A 185 14.51 -9.89 -7.26
N THR A 186 15.23 -10.20 -8.34
CA THR A 186 16.70 -10.37 -8.31
C THR A 186 17.37 -9.00 -8.48
N LYS A 187 18.70 -8.93 -8.32
CA LYS A 187 19.49 -7.70 -8.58
C LYS A 187 19.30 -7.12 -9.99
N SER A 188 18.85 -7.92 -10.96
CA SER A 188 18.72 -7.57 -12.37
C SER A 188 17.29 -7.56 -12.90
N GLN A 189 16.31 -8.07 -12.15
CA GLN A 189 14.92 -8.18 -12.62
C GLN A 189 13.90 -8.01 -11.49
N PRO A 190 12.99 -7.03 -11.56
CA PRO A 190 11.82 -7.00 -10.70
C PRO A 190 10.84 -8.11 -11.13
N LEU A 191 10.46 -8.98 -10.20
CA LEU A 191 9.64 -10.16 -10.47
C LEU A 191 8.17 -9.96 -10.06
N TYR A 192 7.94 -9.29 -8.93
CA TYR A 192 6.61 -9.04 -8.36
C TYR A 192 6.49 -7.61 -7.84
N VAL A 193 5.37 -6.95 -8.10
CA VAL A 193 4.93 -5.74 -7.39
C VAL A 193 3.66 -6.04 -6.59
N GLY A 194 3.56 -5.48 -5.38
CA GLY A 194 2.38 -5.63 -4.55
C GLY A 194 2.22 -4.52 -3.50
N GLU A 195 1.03 -4.39 -2.96
CA GLU A 195 0.70 -3.41 -1.92
C GLU A 195 0.64 -4.00 -0.51
N CYS A 196 0.79 -3.14 0.50
CA CYS A 196 0.47 -3.43 1.89
C CYS A 196 0.03 -2.18 2.67
N VAL A 197 -0.81 -2.38 3.69
CA VAL A 197 -1.08 -1.39 4.76
C VAL A 197 0.00 -1.45 5.85
N ASN A 198 0.62 -2.62 6.04
CA ASN A 198 1.70 -2.86 7.01
C ASN A 198 2.65 -3.90 6.40
N LEU A 199 3.89 -3.49 6.10
CA LEU A 199 4.88 -4.32 5.40
C LEU A 199 5.31 -5.52 6.24
N SER A 200 5.69 -5.33 7.51
CA SER A 200 6.06 -6.45 8.40
C SER A 200 4.94 -7.47 8.53
N ALA A 201 3.67 -7.06 8.59
CA ALA A 201 2.53 -7.97 8.64
C ALA A 201 2.33 -8.72 7.32
N ARG A 202 2.40 -8.03 6.17
CA ARG A 202 2.22 -8.63 4.84
C ARG A 202 3.26 -9.72 4.56
N PHE A 203 4.50 -9.50 4.97
CA PHE A 203 5.58 -10.48 4.82
C PHE A 203 5.54 -11.51 5.96
N ASN A 204 5.79 -11.14 7.21
CA ASN A 204 6.05 -12.12 8.28
C ASN A 204 4.83 -12.94 8.72
N ALA A 205 3.60 -12.45 8.50
CA ALA A 205 2.36 -13.19 8.78
C ALA A 205 1.56 -13.58 7.51
N GLY A 206 2.00 -13.11 6.34
CA GLY A 206 1.39 -13.43 5.04
C GLY A 206 2.25 -14.39 4.22
N TYR A 207 3.36 -13.89 3.68
CA TYR A 207 4.23 -14.66 2.78
C TYR A 207 5.26 -15.55 3.49
N GLY A 208 5.89 -15.08 4.56
CA GLY A 208 7.02 -15.74 5.23
C GLY A 208 6.66 -16.92 6.13
N ASN A 209 5.36 -17.11 6.44
CA ASN A 209 4.86 -18.26 7.18
C ASN A 209 3.43 -18.59 6.75
N ILE A 210 3.27 -19.58 5.86
CA ILE A 210 1.97 -19.96 5.30
C ILE A 210 1.10 -20.65 6.35
N SER A 211 0.03 -19.97 6.79
CA SER A 211 -1.02 -20.55 7.62
C SER A 211 -1.72 -21.71 6.87
N PRO A 212 -1.99 -22.87 7.53
CA PRO A 212 -2.65 -24.02 6.93
C PRO A 212 -3.93 -23.68 6.14
N LYS A 213 -4.77 -22.76 6.66
CA LYS A 213 -6.02 -22.36 5.98
C LYS A 213 -5.78 -21.73 4.60
N ASN A 214 -4.64 -21.09 4.37
CA ASN A 214 -4.34 -20.44 3.09
C ASN A 214 -4.13 -21.45 1.95
N CYS A 215 -3.84 -22.72 2.24
CA CYS A 215 -3.71 -23.78 1.23
C CYS A 215 -5.07 -24.25 0.69
N TYR A 216 -6.18 -23.94 1.36
CA TYR A 216 -7.50 -24.47 1.03
C TYR A 216 -8.37 -23.45 0.27
N VAL A 217 -9.46 -23.91 -0.33
CA VAL A 217 -10.49 -23.03 -0.89
C VAL A 217 -11.05 -22.12 0.21
N GLY A 218 -11.27 -20.85 -0.13
CA GLY A 218 -11.57 -19.77 0.82
C GLY A 218 -10.35 -19.25 1.62
N GLY A 219 -9.15 -19.78 1.37
CA GLY A 219 -7.88 -19.27 1.91
C GLY A 219 -7.23 -18.19 1.02
N GLN A 220 -6.18 -17.52 1.51
CA GLN A 220 -5.44 -16.52 0.74
C GLN A 220 -4.47 -17.18 -0.26
N GLU A 221 -5.00 -17.65 -1.41
CA GLU A 221 -4.26 -18.26 -2.53
C GLU A 221 -2.96 -17.50 -2.89
N THR A 222 -3.03 -16.17 -2.98
CA THR A 222 -1.89 -15.30 -3.30
C THR A 222 -0.70 -15.47 -2.35
N ASN A 223 -0.94 -15.80 -1.07
CA ASN A 223 0.15 -15.96 -0.11
C ASN A 223 0.92 -17.26 -0.41
N CYS A 224 0.19 -18.36 -0.61
CA CYS A 224 0.76 -19.65 -1.02
C CYS A 224 1.55 -19.51 -2.33
N ARG A 225 0.96 -18.86 -3.34
CA ARG A 225 1.61 -18.65 -4.64
C ARG A 225 2.93 -17.87 -4.53
N ILE A 226 2.95 -16.75 -3.80
CA ILE A 226 4.17 -15.93 -3.69
C ILE A 226 5.25 -16.64 -2.86
N ASN A 227 4.89 -17.36 -1.79
CA ASN A 227 5.87 -18.17 -1.04
C ASN A 227 6.45 -19.31 -1.89
N ASN A 228 5.61 -20.04 -2.63
CA ASN A 228 6.06 -21.13 -3.49
C ASN A 228 6.97 -20.62 -4.64
N LEU A 229 6.72 -19.42 -5.17
CA LEU A 229 7.62 -18.76 -6.13
C LEU A 229 8.96 -18.35 -5.50
N ILE A 230 8.95 -17.85 -4.26
CA ILE A 230 10.18 -17.57 -3.48
C ILE A 230 10.97 -18.86 -3.26
N PHE A 231 10.35 -19.91 -2.72
CA PHE A 231 10.97 -21.23 -2.53
C PHE A 231 11.60 -21.75 -3.82
N THR A 232 10.82 -21.84 -4.91
CA THR A 232 11.29 -22.38 -6.20
C THR A 232 12.46 -21.57 -6.77
N THR A 233 12.50 -20.25 -6.52
CA THR A 233 13.54 -19.37 -7.05
C THR A 233 14.84 -19.46 -6.24
N VAL A 234 14.76 -19.51 -4.90
CA VAL A 234 15.94 -19.64 -4.04
C VAL A 234 16.51 -21.07 -4.11
N SER A 235 15.65 -22.09 -4.21
CA SER A 235 16.07 -23.48 -4.53
C SER A 235 16.70 -23.61 -5.92
N GLY A 236 16.40 -22.68 -6.84
CA GLY A 236 17.08 -22.52 -8.12
C GLY A 236 18.38 -21.71 -8.05
N GLY A 237 18.94 -21.48 -6.85
CA GLY A 237 20.21 -20.78 -6.64
C GLY A 237 20.17 -19.28 -6.89
N LYS A 238 18.99 -18.64 -6.86
CA LYS A 238 18.83 -17.21 -7.17
C LYS A 238 18.47 -16.39 -5.93
N ASP A 239 19.31 -15.40 -5.62
CA ASP A 239 19.02 -14.41 -4.60
C ASP A 239 17.78 -13.57 -4.93
N LEU A 240 16.93 -13.38 -3.93
CA LEU A 240 15.79 -12.48 -3.96
C LEU A 240 15.95 -11.34 -2.96
N PHE A 241 15.48 -10.17 -3.33
CA PHE A 241 15.55 -8.94 -2.56
C PHE A 241 14.16 -8.31 -2.46
N LEU A 242 13.95 -7.60 -1.36
CA LEU A 242 12.75 -6.81 -1.09
C LEU A 242 13.11 -5.32 -1.10
N TRP A 243 12.55 -4.56 -2.04
CA TRP A 243 12.57 -3.09 -2.00
C TRP A 243 11.17 -2.54 -1.70
N PHE A 244 11.09 -1.34 -1.12
CA PHE A 244 9.85 -0.73 -0.65
C PHE A 244 9.81 0.78 -0.90
N PHE A 245 8.62 1.27 -1.25
CA PHE A 245 8.27 2.68 -1.35
C PHE A 245 7.11 2.96 -0.40
N GLU A 246 7.39 3.67 0.70
CA GLU A 246 6.36 4.07 1.67
C GLU A 246 5.44 5.13 1.05
N THR A 247 4.14 4.83 1.04
CA THR A 247 3.12 5.76 0.54
C THR A 247 1.74 5.38 1.06
N GLN A 248 0.86 6.36 1.24
CA GLN A 248 -0.58 6.12 1.45
C GLN A 248 -1.32 5.89 0.12
N ASP A 249 -0.70 6.22 -1.01
CA ASP A 249 -1.30 6.11 -2.34
C ASP A 249 -1.08 4.74 -3.01
N TYR A 250 -0.68 3.73 -2.24
CA TYR A 250 -0.18 2.43 -2.70
C TYR A 250 -1.04 1.75 -3.78
N LYS A 251 -2.38 1.93 -3.72
CA LYS A 251 -3.35 1.41 -4.70
C LYS A 251 -3.25 2.02 -6.11
N SER A 252 -2.82 3.27 -6.26
CA SER A 252 -2.56 3.84 -7.60
C SER A 252 -1.16 3.49 -8.07
N VAL A 253 -0.21 3.45 -7.13
CA VAL A 253 1.19 3.18 -7.44
C VAL A 253 1.38 1.74 -7.94
N GLU A 254 0.83 0.73 -7.24
CA GLU A 254 0.82 -0.67 -7.71
C GLU A 254 0.15 -0.80 -9.09
N LYS A 255 -1.01 -0.17 -9.26
CA LYS A 255 -1.75 -0.19 -10.53
C LYS A 255 -0.95 0.46 -11.67
N SER A 256 -0.40 1.65 -11.45
CA SER A 256 0.39 2.39 -12.44
C SER A 256 1.62 1.61 -12.88
N LEU A 257 2.33 1.00 -11.92
CA LEU A 257 3.47 0.14 -12.19
C LEU A 257 3.06 -1.08 -13.02
N ARG A 258 1.95 -1.75 -12.68
CA ARG A 258 1.45 -2.90 -13.46
C ARG A 258 0.89 -2.54 -14.84
N GLN A 259 0.54 -1.27 -15.08
CA GLN A 259 0.15 -0.77 -16.40
C GLN A 259 1.35 -0.32 -17.25
N SER A 260 2.52 -0.10 -16.66
CA SER A 260 3.73 0.41 -17.34
C SER A 260 4.90 -0.59 -17.38
N ILE A 261 4.92 -1.60 -16.51
CA ILE A 261 5.99 -2.58 -16.35
C ILE A 261 5.39 -3.99 -16.26
N SER A 262 5.96 -4.92 -17.01
CA SER A 262 5.62 -6.35 -16.89
C SER A 262 6.38 -6.98 -15.73
N PHE A 263 5.64 -7.55 -14.78
CA PHE A 263 6.19 -8.26 -13.62
C PHE A 263 5.84 -9.76 -13.75
N PRO A 264 6.80 -10.66 -14.01
CA PRO A 264 6.54 -12.08 -14.26
C PRO A 264 5.71 -12.84 -13.21
N TRP A 265 5.64 -12.35 -11.97
CA TRP A 265 4.85 -12.94 -10.89
C TRP A 265 3.53 -12.21 -10.62
N ASN A 266 3.22 -11.11 -11.30
CA ASN A 266 1.86 -10.56 -11.31
C ASN A 266 1.03 -11.31 -12.36
N ARG A 267 -0.20 -11.68 -12.00
CA ARG A 267 -1.17 -12.16 -13.00
C ARG A 267 -1.57 -10.98 -13.90
N ALA A 268 -1.88 -11.27 -15.15
CA ALA A 268 -2.67 -10.38 -16.00
C ALA A 268 -4.02 -10.06 -15.32
#